data_AF-C3ZIA1-F1
#
_entry.id   AF-C3ZIA1-F1
#
_cell.length_a   1.000
_cell.length_b   1.000
_cell.length_c   1.000
_cell.angle_alpha   90.00
_cell.angle_beta   90.00
_cell.angle_gamma   90.00
#
_symmetry.space_group_name_H-M   'P 1'
#
loop_
_entity.id
_entity.type
_entity.pdbx_description
1 polymer ?
#
loop_
_entity_poly.entity_id
_entity_poly.type
_entity_poly.pdbx_seq_one_letter_code
_entity_poly.pdbx_strand_id
1 'polypeptide(L)'
;MAKPVVLDTDSGELEEIGRRLHDDGLDPKVDDELKLRHVWRLYQRSEVSLKSALGDIQDLKLQQAEEMKEVENYVEHIRSLSEEREALTSEFEAENEILRNELEQRKLECDAIAEVREMLQQEGLQQVAESGLSEQVAYLLVERARLMDELETAAEKRPLHPANSSADVDQLRQLLERERADHEEELKQQRENMMRVKESLTKVKASSIVL
;
A
#
# COMPACT_ATOMS: atom_id res chain seq x y z
N MET A 1 -27.16 38.47 -88.03
CA MET A 1 -26.30 38.89 -86.92
C MET A 1 -27.19 39.26 -85.75
N ALA A 2 -27.28 38.40 -84.73
CA ALA A 2 -28.05 38.69 -83.53
C ALA A 2 -27.18 39.55 -82.60
N LYS A 3 -27.68 40.72 -82.20
CA LYS A 3 -27.05 41.52 -81.13
C LYS A 3 -27.23 40.77 -79.80
N PRO A 4 -26.19 40.61 -78.97
CA PRO A 4 -26.36 40.03 -77.66
C PRO A 4 -27.24 40.95 -76.80
N VAL A 5 -28.21 40.34 -76.12
CA VAL A 5 -29.06 41.01 -75.13
C VAL A 5 -28.20 41.22 -73.88
N VAL A 6 -27.89 42.48 -73.61
CA VAL A 6 -27.19 42.91 -72.38
C VAL A 6 -28.20 42.82 -71.24
N LEU A 7 -27.93 42.00 -70.24
CA LEU A 7 -28.76 41.87 -69.05
C LEU A 7 -28.35 42.98 -68.05
N ASP A 8 -29.27 43.44 -67.19
CA ASP A 8 -29.06 44.56 -66.25
C ASP A 8 -27.92 44.33 -65.23
N THR A 9 -27.43 43.10 -65.12
CA THR A 9 -26.21 42.70 -64.39
C THR A 9 -24.92 43.23 -65.03
N ASP A 10 -24.93 43.44 -66.35
CA ASP A 10 -23.74 43.75 -67.14
C ASP A 10 -23.26 45.19 -66.89
N SER A 11 -24.14 46.11 -66.45
CA SER A 11 -23.75 47.50 -66.16
C SER A 11 -22.85 47.60 -64.92
N GLY A 12 -23.12 46.81 -63.89
CA GLY A 12 -22.29 46.77 -62.68
C GLY A 12 -20.97 46.03 -62.89
N GLU A 13 -21.01 44.94 -63.68
CA GLU A 13 -19.82 44.17 -64.05
C GLU A 13 -18.82 45.00 -64.86
N LEU A 14 -19.30 45.81 -65.81
CA LEU A 14 -18.43 46.69 -66.60
C LEU A 14 -17.73 47.77 -65.75
N GLU A 15 -18.43 48.33 -64.76
CA GLU A 15 -17.83 49.28 -63.81
C GLU A 15 -16.80 48.60 -62.88
N GLU A 16 -17.06 47.35 -62.47
CA GLU A 16 -16.11 46.55 -61.70
C GLU A 16 -14.86 46.19 -62.50
N ILE A 17 -15.02 45.73 -63.74
CA ILE A 17 -13.92 45.47 -64.66
C ILE A 17 -13.11 46.74 -64.88
N GLY A 18 -13.78 47.88 -65.08
CA GLY A 18 -13.12 49.19 -65.22
C GLY A 18 -12.29 49.56 -63.99
N ARG A 19 -12.85 49.41 -62.78
CA ARG A 19 -12.08 49.63 -61.53
C ARG A 19 -10.88 48.71 -61.43
N ARG A 20 -11.06 47.43 -61.72
CA ARG A 20 -9.98 46.43 -61.60
C ARG A 20 -8.86 46.63 -62.62
N LEU A 21 -9.22 47.01 -63.86
CA LEU A 21 -8.24 47.41 -64.87
C LEU A 21 -7.46 48.66 -64.42
N HIS A 22 -8.15 49.64 -63.83
CA HIS A 22 -7.50 50.84 -63.30
C HIS A 22 -6.55 50.52 -62.14
N ASP A 23 -6.96 49.66 -61.21
CA ASP A 23 -6.13 49.18 -60.09
C ASP A 23 -4.88 48.44 -60.59
N ASP A 24 -5.02 47.69 -61.69
CA ASP A 24 -3.91 47.01 -62.38
C ASP A 24 -3.04 47.98 -63.23
N GLY A 25 -3.36 49.28 -63.25
CA GLY A 25 -2.62 50.33 -63.96
C GLY A 25 -3.00 50.53 -65.43
N LEU A 26 -4.14 49.99 -65.88
CA LEU A 26 -4.65 50.08 -67.25
C LEU A 26 -5.85 51.04 -67.33
N ASP A 27 -5.84 52.02 -68.23
CA ASP A 27 -7.00 52.91 -68.43
C ASP A 27 -8.19 52.12 -69.04
N PRO A 28 -9.39 52.13 -68.41
CA PRO A 28 -10.58 51.43 -68.91
C PRO A 28 -11.05 51.87 -70.30
N LYS A 29 -10.58 53.01 -70.80
CA LYS A 29 -10.91 53.52 -72.15
C LYS A 29 -9.93 53.08 -73.23
N VAL A 30 -8.90 52.30 -72.88
CA VAL A 30 -7.91 51.77 -73.81
C VAL A 30 -8.55 50.74 -74.75
N ASP A 31 -7.92 50.52 -75.90
CA ASP A 31 -8.30 49.55 -76.91
C ASP A 31 -8.53 48.13 -76.34
N ASP A 32 -9.50 47.44 -76.92
CA ASP A 32 -9.95 46.13 -76.44
C ASP A 32 -8.86 45.06 -76.62
N GLU A 33 -7.96 45.20 -77.60
CA GLU A 33 -6.82 44.28 -77.77
C GLU A 33 -5.86 44.34 -76.57
N LEU A 34 -5.60 45.54 -76.03
CA LEU A 34 -4.73 45.71 -74.87
C LEU A 34 -5.36 45.19 -73.59
N LYS A 35 -6.68 45.39 -73.41
CA LYS A 35 -7.44 44.80 -72.31
C LYS A 35 -7.42 43.27 -72.37
N LEU A 36 -7.64 42.69 -73.56
CA LEU A 36 -7.63 41.24 -73.73
C LEU A 36 -6.24 40.65 -73.44
N ARG A 37 -5.16 41.29 -73.90
CA ARG A 37 -3.78 40.88 -73.57
C ARG A 37 -3.49 40.97 -72.07
N HIS A 38 -4.02 41.98 -71.39
CA HIS A 38 -3.89 42.11 -69.94
C HIS A 38 -4.61 40.98 -69.20
N VAL A 39 -5.88 40.74 -69.52
CA VAL A 39 -6.69 39.65 -68.94
C VAL A 39 -6.04 38.29 -69.20
N TRP A 40 -5.50 38.06 -70.40
CA TRP A 40 -4.78 36.82 -70.70
C TRP A 40 -3.55 36.61 -69.81
N ARG A 41 -2.74 37.64 -69.58
CA ARG A 41 -1.59 37.55 -68.66
C ARG A 41 -2.03 37.31 -67.23
N LEU A 42 -3.11 37.95 -66.79
CA LEU A 42 -3.66 37.76 -65.45
C LEU A 42 -4.14 36.33 -65.26
N TYR A 43 -4.86 35.79 -66.25
CA TYR A 43 -5.30 34.40 -66.27
C TYR A 43 -4.11 33.45 -66.15
N GLN A 44 -3.09 33.59 -67.01
CA GLN A 44 -1.88 32.76 -66.97
C GLN A 44 -1.16 32.82 -65.61
N ARG A 45 -1.02 34.02 -65.02
CA ARG A 45 -0.43 34.17 -63.69
C ARG A 45 -1.25 33.47 -62.62
N SER A 46 -2.57 33.63 -62.64
CA SER A 46 -3.47 32.99 -61.69
C SER A 46 -3.47 31.47 -61.84
N GLU A 47 -3.39 30.95 -63.07
CA GLU A 47 -3.33 29.52 -63.35
C GLU A 47 -2.02 28.90 -62.83
N VAL A 48 -0.88 29.56 -63.07
CA VAL A 48 0.42 29.13 -62.54
C VAL A 48 0.45 29.20 -61.02
N SER A 49 -0.04 30.30 -60.43
CA SER A 49 -0.13 30.47 -58.98
C SER A 49 -1.00 29.40 -58.32
N LEU A 50 -2.16 29.10 -58.92
CA LEU A 50 -3.06 28.06 -58.44
C LEU A 50 -2.43 26.67 -58.52
N LYS A 51 -1.73 26.35 -59.62
CA LYS A 51 -1.01 25.08 -59.77
C LYS A 51 0.11 24.94 -58.73
N SER A 52 0.85 26.02 -58.47
CA SER A 52 1.89 26.05 -57.43
C SER A 52 1.29 25.82 -56.06
N ALA A 53 0.27 26.59 -55.68
CA ALA A 53 -0.38 26.47 -54.37
C ALA A 53 -1.01 25.08 -54.16
N LEU A 54 -1.54 24.46 -55.22
CA LEU A 54 -2.06 23.09 -55.16
C LEU A 54 -0.93 22.07 -54.94
N GLY A 55 0.23 22.28 -55.55
CA GLY A 55 1.44 21.50 -55.27
C GLY A 55 1.90 21.65 -53.82
N ASP A 56 2.02 22.88 -53.33
CA ASP A 56 2.42 23.16 -51.94
C ASP A 56 1.48 22.50 -50.93
N ILE A 57 0.16 22.52 -51.20
CA ILE A 57 -0.83 21.84 -50.35
C ILE A 57 -0.65 20.32 -50.36
N GLN A 58 -0.29 19.72 -51.51
CA GLN A 58 -0.02 18.29 -51.58
C GLN A 58 1.25 17.91 -50.81
N ASP A 59 2.31 18.70 -50.95
CA ASP A 59 3.57 18.48 -50.25
C ASP A 59 3.39 18.62 -48.74
N LEU A 60 2.68 19.66 -48.28
CA LEU A 60 2.36 19.83 -46.86
C LEU A 60 1.53 18.67 -46.30
N LYS A 61 0.59 18.12 -47.08
CA LYS A 61 -0.18 16.95 -46.66
C LYS A 61 0.69 15.70 -46.52
N LEU A 62 1.66 15.52 -47.42
CA LEU A 62 2.60 14.41 -47.35
C LEU A 62 3.51 14.55 -46.12
N GLN A 63 4.08 15.73 -45.91
CA GLN A 63 4.90 16.03 -44.73
C GLN A 63 4.13 15.82 -43.44
N GLN A 64 2.90 16.32 -43.36
CA GLN A 64 2.05 16.11 -42.18
C GLN A 64 1.80 14.62 -41.92
N ALA A 65 1.57 13.80 -42.95
CA ALA A 65 1.37 12.37 -42.80
C ALA A 65 2.63 11.65 -42.29
N GLU A 66 3.81 12.08 -42.74
CA GLU A 66 5.10 11.57 -42.27
C GLU A 66 5.36 11.95 -40.80
N GLU A 67 5.18 13.23 -40.44
CA GLU A 67 5.32 13.71 -39.07
C GLU A 67 4.35 13.00 -38.12
N MET A 68 3.09 12.80 -38.53
CA MET A 68 2.11 12.06 -37.74
C MET A 68 2.56 10.63 -37.46
N LYS A 69 3.14 9.95 -38.46
CA LYS A 69 3.69 8.60 -38.29
C LYS A 69 4.88 8.59 -37.34
N GLU A 70 5.75 9.59 -37.41
CA GLU A 70 6.87 9.72 -36.47
C GLU A 70 6.39 9.90 -35.03
N VAL A 71 5.40 10.78 -34.81
CA VAL A 71 4.79 10.98 -33.50
C VAL A 71 4.16 9.69 -32.97
N GLU A 72 3.43 8.95 -33.82
CA GLU A 72 2.87 7.64 -33.45
C GLU A 72 3.96 6.66 -32.99
N ASN A 73 5.08 6.58 -33.72
CA ASN A 73 6.21 5.72 -33.34
C ASN A 73 6.85 6.16 -32.00
N TYR A 74 6.99 7.46 -31.76
CA TYR A 74 7.53 7.96 -30.48
C TYR A 74 6.58 7.66 -29.32
N VAL A 75 5.27 7.78 -29.53
CA VAL A 75 4.26 7.44 -28.51
C VAL A 75 4.28 5.95 -28.19
N GLU A 76 4.40 5.09 -29.21
CA GLU A 76 4.55 3.65 -29.02
C GLU A 76 5.83 3.32 -28.24
N HIS A 77 6.95 3.96 -28.57
CA HIS A 77 8.20 3.76 -27.85
C HIS A 77 8.11 4.20 -26.37
N ILE A 78 7.53 5.36 -26.08
CA ILE A 78 7.31 5.84 -24.71
C ILE A 78 6.42 4.87 -23.93
N ARG A 79 5.40 4.31 -24.59
CA ARG A 79 4.52 3.31 -23.98
C ARG A 79 5.29 2.05 -23.62
N SER A 80 6.10 1.49 -24.54
CA SER A 80 6.96 0.33 -24.27
C SER A 80 7.88 0.58 -23.08
N LEU A 81 8.59 1.72 -23.05
CA LEU A 81 9.48 2.08 -21.94
C LEU A 81 8.72 2.23 -20.61
N SER A 82 7.47 2.70 -20.65
CA SER A 82 6.63 2.85 -19.46
C SER A 82 6.19 1.48 -18.93
N GLU A 83 5.83 0.55 -19.82
CA GLU A 83 5.48 -0.84 -19.48
C GLU A 83 6.70 -1.58 -18.90
N GLU A 84 7.89 -1.43 -19.49
CA GLU A 84 9.14 -1.98 -18.96
C GLU A 84 9.47 -1.44 -17.56
N ARG A 85 9.31 -0.13 -17.34
CA ARG A 85 9.53 0.50 -16.03
C ARG A 85 8.56 -0.03 -14.98
N GLU A 86 7.29 -0.20 -15.33
CA GLU A 86 6.26 -0.72 -14.44
C GLU A 86 6.54 -2.18 -14.06
N ALA A 87 6.91 -3.02 -15.03
CA ALA A 87 7.34 -4.39 -14.77
C ALA A 87 8.52 -4.45 -13.79
N LEU A 88 9.57 -3.65 -14.05
CA LEU A 88 10.74 -3.60 -13.18
C LEU A 88 10.40 -3.11 -11.76
N THR A 89 9.51 -2.12 -11.63
CA THR A 89 9.06 -1.62 -10.33
C THR A 89 8.30 -2.68 -9.57
N SER A 90 7.41 -3.43 -10.25
CA SER A 90 6.67 -4.54 -9.65
C SER A 90 7.61 -5.66 -9.18
N GLU A 91 8.64 -5.99 -9.94
CA GLU A 91 9.66 -6.98 -9.54
C GLU A 91 10.42 -6.53 -8.28
N PHE A 92 10.87 -5.27 -8.23
CA PHE A 92 11.54 -4.73 -7.06
C PHE A 92 10.63 -4.68 -5.84
N GLU A 93 9.36 -4.33 -5.99
CA GLU A 93 8.39 -4.32 -4.89
C GLU A 93 8.19 -5.74 -4.32
N ALA A 94 8.05 -6.73 -5.20
CA ALA A 94 7.92 -8.14 -4.80
C ALA A 94 9.18 -8.66 -4.08
N GLU A 95 10.38 -8.37 -4.60
CA GLU A 95 11.63 -8.74 -3.95
C GLU A 95 11.78 -8.05 -2.58
N ASN A 96 11.41 -6.76 -2.49
CA ASN A 96 11.46 -6.02 -1.23
C ASN A 96 10.52 -6.62 -0.17
N GLU A 97 9.33 -7.05 -0.58
CA GLU A 97 8.38 -7.73 0.30
C GLU A 97 8.94 -9.05 0.82
N ILE A 98 9.54 -9.87 -0.06
CA ILE A 98 10.21 -11.11 0.34
C ILE A 98 11.31 -10.83 1.37
N LEU A 99 12.19 -9.85 1.10
CA LEU A 99 13.29 -9.51 2.00
C LEU A 99 12.80 -8.97 3.35
N ARG A 100 11.70 -8.21 3.36
CA ARG A 100 11.07 -7.75 4.62
C ARG A 100 10.56 -8.92 5.44
N ASN A 101 9.88 -9.87 4.80
CA ASN A 101 9.34 -11.06 5.45
C ASN A 101 10.48 -11.94 6.00
N GLU A 102 11.55 -12.16 5.23
CA GLU A 102 12.73 -12.89 5.69
C GLU A 102 13.38 -12.20 6.90
N LEU A 103 13.50 -10.87 6.87
CA LEU A 103 14.07 -10.09 7.96
C LEU A 103 13.21 -10.16 9.22
N GLU A 104 11.89 -10.12 9.09
CA GLU A 104 10.96 -10.30 10.22
C GLU A 104 11.06 -11.71 10.81
N GLN A 105 11.10 -12.75 9.96
CA GLN A 105 11.31 -14.12 10.41
C GLN A 105 12.63 -14.26 11.17
N ARG A 106 13.73 -13.70 10.66
CA ARG A 106 15.03 -13.75 11.33
C ARG A 106 15.02 -13.03 12.68
N LYS A 107 14.29 -11.91 12.81
CA LYS A 107 14.12 -11.24 14.10
C LYS A 107 13.41 -12.13 15.10
N LEU A 108 12.30 -12.77 14.72
CA LEU A 108 11.57 -13.70 15.58
C LEU A 108 12.47 -14.88 16.03
N GLU A 109 13.28 -15.43 15.11
CA GLU A 109 14.26 -16.48 15.45
C GLU A 109 15.31 -15.96 16.45
N CYS A 110 15.83 -14.75 16.25
CA CYS A 110 16.78 -14.13 17.17
C CYS A 110 16.19 -13.85 18.55
N ASP A 111 14.96 -13.35 18.62
CA ASP A 111 14.26 -13.05 19.87
C ASP A 111 14.01 -14.35 20.65
N ALA A 112 13.57 -15.42 19.97
CA ALA A 112 13.41 -16.74 20.59
C ALA A 112 14.74 -17.30 21.13
N ILE A 113 15.86 -17.12 20.40
CA ILE A 113 17.20 -17.52 20.88
C ILE A 113 17.60 -16.68 22.10
N ALA A 114 17.27 -15.38 22.12
CA ALA A 114 17.57 -14.50 23.24
C ALA A 114 16.78 -14.91 24.50
N GLU A 115 15.50 -15.26 24.37
CA GLU A 115 14.68 -15.78 25.48
C GLU A 115 15.26 -17.09 26.04
N VAL A 116 15.63 -18.04 25.18
CA VAL A 116 16.27 -19.29 25.61
C VAL A 116 17.58 -19.03 26.35
N ARG A 117 18.39 -18.09 25.84
CA ARG A 117 19.64 -17.68 26.49
C ARG A 117 19.37 -17.08 27.87
N GLU A 118 18.35 -16.24 28.01
CA GLU A 118 17.96 -15.65 29.30
C GLU A 118 17.50 -16.72 30.29
N MET A 119 16.66 -17.66 29.86
CA MET A 119 16.21 -18.78 30.71
C MET A 119 17.38 -19.63 31.20
N LEU A 120 18.33 -19.96 30.32
CA LEU A 120 19.54 -20.70 30.72
C LEU A 120 20.38 -19.91 31.75
N GLN A 121 20.47 -18.59 31.60
CA GLN A 121 21.18 -17.75 32.59
C GLN A 121 20.47 -17.73 33.94
N GLN A 122 19.13 -17.64 33.96
CA GLN A 122 18.33 -17.65 35.19
C GLN A 122 18.49 -18.97 35.97
N GLU A 123 18.63 -20.10 35.26
CA GLU A 123 18.90 -21.42 35.84
C GLU A 123 20.38 -21.67 36.19
N GLY A 124 21.24 -20.63 36.09
CA GLY A 124 22.67 -20.73 36.42
C GLY A 124 23.53 -21.42 35.36
N LEU A 125 22.99 -21.70 34.17
CA LEU A 125 23.67 -22.37 33.06
C LEU A 125 24.34 -21.37 32.11
N GLN A 126 24.97 -20.32 32.64
CA GLN A 126 25.53 -19.22 31.84
C GLN A 126 26.59 -19.69 30.82
N GLN A 127 27.46 -20.62 31.21
CA GLN A 127 28.49 -21.18 30.30
C GLN A 127 27.86 -21.95 29.13
N VAL A 128 26.73 -22.62 29.37
CA VAL A 128 25.98 -23.33 28.33
C VAL A 128 25.28 -22.31 27.44
N ALA A 129 24.66 -21.27 28.00
CA ALA A 129 24.00 -20.22 27.22
C ALA A 129 24.96 -19.54 26.21
N GLU A 130 26.23 -19.40 26.57
CA GLU A 130 27.28 -18.81 25.71
C GLU A 130 27.91 -19.81 24.72
N SER A 131 27.69 -21.11 24.91
CA SER A 131 28.19 -22.17 24.02
C SER A 131 27.40 -22.25 22.70
N GLY A 132 27.95 -22.98 21.71
CA GLY A 132 27.26 -23.20 20.44
C GLY A 132 26.04 -24.11 20.57
N LEU A 133 25.04 -23.96 19.71
CA LEU A 133 23.79 -24.76 19.72
C LEU A 133 24.02 -26.27 19.87
N SER A 134 25.01 -26.84 19.18
CA SER A 134 25.33 -28.27 19.29
C SER A 134 25.83 -28.67 20.68
N GLU A 135 26.58 -27.80 21.34
CA GLU A 135 27.10 -28.02 22.70
C GLU A 135 26.00 -27.83 23.74
N GLN A 136 25.13 -26.82 23.55
CA GLN A 136 23.93 -26.63 24.36
C GLN A 136 23.05 -27.88 24.35
N VAL A 137 22.76 -28.41 23.16
CA VAL A 137 21.95 -29.62 23.00
C VAL A 137 22.65 -30.82 23.65
N ALA A 138 23.96 -31.00 23.44
CA ALA A 138 24.71 -32.09 24.04
C ALA A 138 24.66 -32.03 25.58
N TYR A 139 24.90 -30.85 26.17
CA TYR A 139 24.83 -30.66 27.62
C TYR A 139 23.45 -30.99 28.17
N LEU A 140 22.39 -30.45 27.57
CA LEU A 140 21.00 -30.69 28.00
C LEU A 140 20.60 -32.16 27.88
N LEU A 141 21.06 -32.86 26.84
CA LEU A 141 20.81 -34.29 26.68
C LEU A 141 21.50 -35.13 27.77
N VAL A 142 22.75 -34.79 28.11
CA VAL A 142 23.50 -35.47 29.17
C VAL A 142 22.86 -35.22 30.54
N GLU A 143 22.54 -33.96 30.86
CA GLU A 143 21.90 -33.65 32.14
C GLU A 143 20.49 -34.24 32.25
N ARG A 144 19.72 -34.28 31.15
CA ARG A 144 18.43 -34.99 31.14
C ARG A 144 18.59 -36.47 31.49
N ALA A 145 19.58 -37.17 30.93
CA ALA A 145 19.83 -38.57 31.24
C ALA A 145 20.20 -38.76 32.72
N ARG A 146 21.10 -37.92 33.23
CA ARG A 146 21.52 -37.95 34.64
C ARG A 146 20.35 -37.70 35.60
N LEU A 147 19.51 -36.70 35.35
CA LEU A 147 18.35 -36.39 36.19
C LEU A 147 17.30 -37.50 36.16
N MET A 148 17.13 -38.18 35.02
CA MET A 148 16.25 -39.36 34.92
C MET A 148 16.77 -40.51 35.79
N ASP A 149 18.08 -40.80 35.74
CA ASP A 149 18.70 -41.83 36.60
C ASP A 149 18.57 -41.46 38.10
N GLU A 150 18.76 -40.18 38.46
CA GLU A 150 18.57 -39.69 39.83
C GLU A 150 17.11 -39.84 40.29
N LEU A 151 16.13 -39.55 39.43
CA LEU A 151 14.70 -39.74 39.73
C LEU A 151 14.32 -41.22 39.89
N GLU A 152 14.84 -42.10 39.03
CA GLU A 152 14.62 -43.54 39.15
C GLU A 152 15.19 -44.08 40.46
N THR A 153 16.44 -43.74 40.79
CA THR A 153 17.04 -44.17 42.05
C THR A 153 16.33 -43.56 43.28
N ALA A 154 15.82 -42.33 43.18
CA ALA A 154 15.00 -41.72 44.24
C ALA A 154 13.62 -42.39 44.37
N ALA A 155 13.02 -42.84 43.26
CA ALA A 155 11.77 -43.59 43.26
C ALA A 155 11.95 -44.98 43.88
N GLU A 156 13.08 -45.65 43.60
CA GLU A 156 13.45 -46.93 44.22
C GLU A 156 13.77 -46.80 45.71
N LYS A 157 14.39 -45.68 46.11
CA LYS A 157 14.71 -45.36 47.52
C LYS A 157 13.53 -44.76 48.28
N ARG A 158 12.43 -44.40 47.60
CA ARG A 158 11.21 -43.97 48.28
C ARG A 158 10.74 -45.17 49.11
N PRO A 159 10.74 -45.08 50.45
CA PRO A 159 10.28 -46.19 51.25
C PRO A 159 8.84 -46.49 50.80
N LEU A 160 8.56 -47.77 50.55
CA LEU A 160 7.23 -48.32 50.74
C LEU A 160 6.88 -48.11 52.22
N HIS A 161 6.64 -46.87 52.65
CA HIS A 161 5.87 -46.63 53.84
C HIS A 161 4.46 -47.01 53.44
N PRO A 162 3.89 -48.12 53.95
CA PRO A 162 2.46 -48.26 53.88
C PRO A 162 1.92 -47.06 54.67
N ALA A 163 1.15 -46.20 54.00
CA ALA A 163 0.39 -45.13 54.63
C ALA A 163 -0.75 -45.73 55.50
N ASN A 164 -0.40 -46.60 56.47
CA ASN A 164 -1.33 -47.41 57.26
C ASN A 164 -0.98 -47.42 58.76
N SER A 165 -0.41 -46.34 59.31
CA SER A 165 -0.73 -45.99 60.70
C SER A 165 -2.04 -45.20 60.66
N SER A 166 -3.19 -45.84 60.92
CA SER A 166 -4.49 -45.13 60.97
C SER A 166 -4.43 -43.91 61.90
N ALA A 167 -3.59 -43.98 62.93
CA ALA A 167 -3.29 -42.91 63.87
C ALA A 167 -2.81 -41.62 63.21
N ASP A 168 -1.93 -41.66 62.20
CA ASP A 168 -1.41 -40.44 61.55
C ASP A 168 -2.45 -39.80 60.63
N VAL A 169 -3.26 -40.63 59.96
CA VAL A 169 -4.36 -40.17 59.10
C VAL A 169 -5.48 -39.56 59.95
N ASP A 170 -5.79 -40.16 61.10
CA ASP A 170 -6.77 -39.66 62.05
C ASP A 170 -6.31 -38.35 62.70
N GLN A 171 -5.02 -38.23 63.01
CA GLN A 171 -4.43 -37.01 63.59
C GLN A 171 -4.41 -35.86 62.57
N LEU A 172 -4.11 -36.15 61.31
CA LEU A 172 -4.17 -35.16 60.22
C LEU A 172 -5.62 -34.73 59.92
N ARG A 173 -6.58 -35.67 59.96
CA ARG A 173 -8.02 -35.36 59.84
C ARG A 173 -8.50 -34.44 60.96
N GLN A 174 -8.12 -34.74 62.21
CA GLN A 174 -8.49 -33.88 63.35
C GLN A 174 -7.91 -32.47 63.24
N LEU A 175 -6.68 -32.32 62.74
CA LEU A 175 -6.08 -30.99 62.52
C LEU A 175 -6.87 -30.20 61.46
N LEU A 176 -7.21 -30.83 60.34
CA LEU A 176 -8.00 -30.19 59.29
C LEU A 176 -9.43 -29.85 59.73
N GLU A 177 -10.05 -30.69 60.57
CA GLU A 177 -11.36 -30.41 61.15
C GLU A 177 -11.31 -29.24 62.14
N ARG A 178 -10.27 -29.15 62.97
CA ARG A 178 -10.05 -27.98 63.84
C ARG A 178 -9.86 -26.72 63.02
N GLU A 179 -8.99 -26.75 62.01
CA GLU A 179 -8.73 -25.57 61.18
C GLU A 179 -10.01 -25.10 60.46
N ARG A 180 -10.85 -26.02 59.96
CA ARG A 180 -12.16 -25.67 59.40
C ARG A 180 -13.09 -25.04 60.44
N ALA A 181 -13.16 -25.60 61.64
CA ALA A 181 -14.03 -25.08 62.70
C ALA A 181 -13.60 -23.66 63.11
N ASP A 182 -12.29 -23.43 63.27
CA ASP A 182 -11.73 -22.13 63.62
C ASP A 182 -12.04 -21.08 62.53
N HIS A 183 -11.87 -21.44 61.25
CA HIS A 183 -12.21 -20.55 60.14
C HIS A 183 -13.71 -20.25 60.05
N GLU A 184 -14.57 -21.22 60.35
CA GLU A 184 -16.03 -21.01 60.35
C GLU A 184 -16.46 -20.08 61.50
N GLU A 185 -15.85 -20.23 62.67
CA GLU A 185 -16.07 -19.34 63.81
C GLU A 185 -15.59 -17.91 63.50
N GLU A 186 -14.44 -17.76 62.86
CA GLU A 186 -13.91 -16.45 62.47
C GLU A 186 -14.81 -15.75 61.43
N LEU A 187 -15.32 -16.48 60.44
CA LEU A 187 -16.31 -15.97 59.48
C LEU A 187 -17.63 -15.57 60.16
N LYS A 188 -18.09 -16.34 61.14
CA LYS A 188 -19.29 -16.01 61.92
C LYS A 188 -19.08 -14.74 62.73
N GLN A 189 -17.92 -14.60 63.37
CA GLN A 189 -17.57 -13.43 64.15
C GLN A 189 -17.43 -12.18 63.27
N GLN A 190 -16.86 -12.30 62.08
CA GLN A 190 -16.85 -11.21 61.09
C GLN A 190 -18.26 -10.77 60.71
N ARG A 191 -19.18 -11.71 60.45
CA ARG A 191 -20.58 -11.40 60.13
C ARG A 191 -21.29 -10.69 61.30
N GLU A 192 -21.10 -11.15 62.53
CA GLU A 192 -21.68 -10.52 63.72
C GLU A 192 -21.13 -9.11 63.93
N ASN A 193 -19.81 -8.92 63.78
CA ASN A 193 -19.19 -7.60 63.86
C ASN A 193 -19.71 -6.66 62.78
N MET A 194 -19.85 -7.13 61.54
CA MET A 194 -20.42 -6.36 60.45
C MET A 194 -21.87 -5.95 60.74
N MET A 195 -22.68 -6.84 61.32
CA MET A 195 -24.05 -6.53 61.74
C MET A 195 -24.10 -5.46 62.83
N ARG A 196 -23.25 -5.58 63.86
CA ARG A 196 -23.13 -4.55 64.92
C ARG A 196 -22.70 -3.20 64.37
N VAL A 197 -21.73 -3.18 63.45
CA VAL A 197 -21.30 -1.95 62.77
C VAL A 197 -22.46 -1.36 61.96
N LYS A 198 -23.18 -2.18 61.18
CA LYS A 198 -24.35 -1.75 60.42
C LYS A 198 -25.43 -1.16 61.32
N GLU A 199 -25.74 -1.79 62.45
CA GLU A 199 -26.70 -1.28 63.44
C GLU A 199 -26.24 0.02 64.10
N SER A 200 -24.95 0.16 64.39
CA SER A 200 -24.40 1.42 64.92
C SER A 200 -24.51 2.54 63.89
N LEU A 201 -24.27 2.25 62.61
CA LEU A 201 -24.36 3.22 61.53
C LEU A 201 -25.81 3.63 61.25
N THR A 202 -26.77 2.71 61.33
CA THR A 202 -28.20 3.05 61.21
C THR A 202 -28.68 3.89 62.40
N LYS A 203 -28.21 3.61 63.63
CA LYS A 203 -28.49 4.45 64.79
C LYS A 203 -27.90 5.85 64.64
N VAL A 204 -26.65 5.98 64.21
CA VAL A 204 -26.01 7.29 63.94
C VAL A 204 -26.75 8.05 62.85
N LYS A 205 -27.14 7.39 61.75
CA LYS A 205 -27.97 8.00 60.69
C LYS A 205 -29.34 8.45 61.22
N ALA A 206 -29.99 7.67 62.07
CA ALA A 206 -31.27 8.04 62.68
C ALA A 206 -31.13 9.22 63.66
N SER A 207 -30.05 9.27 64.44
CA SER A 207 -29.76 10.39 65.35
C SER A 207 -29.36 11.67 64.60
N SER A 208 -28.79 11.56 63.40
CA SER A 208 -28.40 12.71 62.57
C SER A 208 -29.56 13.30 61.74
N ILE A 209 -30.76 12.71 61.78
CA ILE A 209 -31.98 13.19 61.08
C ILE A 209 -32.94 13.93 62.05
N VAL A 210 -32.61 14.00 63.35
CA VAL A 210 -33.46 14.64 64.39
C VAL A 210 -32.81 15.91 64.98
N LEU A 211 -31.87 16.53 64.28
CA LEU A 211 -31.36 17.89 64.53
C LEU A 211 -31.54 18.72 63.26
#